data_AF-A0A819H2E8-F1
#
_entry.id   AF-A0A819H2E8-F1
#
_cell.length_a   1.000
_cell.length_b   1.000
_cell.length_c   1.000
_cell.angle_alpha   90.00
_cell.angle_beta   90.00
_cell.angle_gamma   90.00
#
_symmetry.space_group_name_H-M   'P 1'
#
loop_
_entity.id
_entity.type
_entity.pdbx_description
1 polymer ?
#
loop_
_entity_poly.entity_id
_entity_poly.type
_entity_poly.pdbx_seq_one_letter_code
_entity_poly.pdbx_strand_id
1 'polypeptide(L)'
;MSSFTCPLCLTNRDFVSLAKMFRHITVYHQNESNFEITCDLHNTCGVLYRTYSAYKSHIYRQHLSELHSAEKDNNNINTILAIGQQQENIDLLVESDLTNSDNDDALDFVNDDLESMLLKDDYETEFYNSVLSPSTTASDETPFVSMMDIKRSYVLFILQLREEFLLPKNITSTISTYIITLMQNIEILLEKKAFNYSADSYSSTSPSSRKENKKTIEFHQLKHTLNDICNAIESITKNEYQFIKHSEKYFGYTSPEEIVVSSVGEVPERGYFVPIERTLLSMLDSQPLVDQIHENIYQQQALTEYDNDLMFSIRDGYHGNRLDHDSLLIQLYLDDIGLTNPIGSKRDEHKMCMVYFSLEDIPDHHRSKIDFIQLIGICESKVLKDKIKAERFFQPIIDNLNKLQIHGLVINGIHHKFSFSTVVADNLAAHLVGGFQSCFNNGNFCRRCYVTYADRNLPIPLSKIKIRTIVDHDNFVQEIINNPNKSPLMGVIGDSLLHDLIGFHPTVSLPGDLMHDFIEGICPIVVMSLLKQASSMRLITYGRNNSLFGVIM
;
A
#
# COMPACT_ATOMS: atom_id res chain seq x y z
N MET A 1 3.18 -41.56 -3.34
CA MET A 1 3.31 -40.23 -3.96
C MET A 1 4.01 -39.35 -2.96
N SER A 2 5.24 -38.92 -3.23
CA SER A 2 5.95 -37.96 -2.38
C SER A 2 5.28 -36.59 -2.54
N SER A 3 4.62 -36.11 -1.49
CA SER A 3 4.23 -34.70 -1.41
C SER A 3 5.46 -33.88 -1.01
N PHE A 4 5.62 -32.71 -1.61
CA PHE A 4 6.69 -31.76 -1.24
C PHE A 4 6.06 -30.62 -0.44
N THR A 5 6.45 -30.47 0.81
CA THR A 5 5.94 -29.41 1.70
C THR A 5 6.83 -28.17 1.61
N CYS A 6 6.22 -26.98 1.55
CA CYS A 6 6.99 -25.74 1.76
C CYS A 6 7.19 -25.51 3.26
N PRO A 7 8.44 -25.54 3.77
CA PRO A 7 8.73 -25.37 5.20
C PRO A 7 8.64 -23.90 5.67
N LEU A 8 8.52 -22.96 4.74
CA LEU A 8 8.41 -21.51 5.02
C LEU A 8 6.95 -21.05 5.15
N CYS A 9 6.00 -21.89 4.77
CA CYS A 9 4.58 -21.60 4.95
C CYS A 9 4.12 -21.98 6.36
N LEU A 10 3.41 -21.06 7.03
CA LEU A 10 2.77 -21.31 8.34
C LEU A 10 1.87 -22.56 8.36
N THR A 11 1.32 -22.95 7.20
CA THR A 11 0.43 -24.11 7.05
C THR A 11 1.11 -25.33 6.40
N ASN A 12 2.44 -25.36 6.25
CA ASN A 12 3.21 -26.43 5.59
C ASN A 12 2.56 -26.93 4.28
N ARG A 13 2.35 -25.99 3.35
CA ARG A 13 1.58 -26.24 2.12
C ARG A 13 2.20 -27.36 1.29
N ASP A 14 1.39 -28.36 0.95
CA ASP A 14 1.78 -29.49 0.10
C ASP A 14 1.71 -29.15 -1.39
N PHE A 15 2.72 -29.62 -2.13
CA PHE A 15 2.80 -29.51 -3.57
C PHE A 15 2.97 -30.88 -4.22
N VAL A 16 2.26 -31.06 -5.33
CA VAL A 16 2.32 -32.27 -6.15
C VAL A 16 3.64 -32.41 -6.94
N SER A 17 4.47 -31.37 -6.97
CA SER A 17 5.82 -31.43 -7.55
C SER A 17 6.75 -30.37 -6.98
N LEU A 18 8.04 -30.69 -6.95
CA LEU A 18 9.10 -29.78 -6.50
C LEU A 18 9.14 -28.49 -7.35
N ALA A 19 8.85 -28.56 -8.66
CA ALA A 19 8.79 -27.38 -9.52
C ALA A 19 7.67 -26.40 -9.11
N LYS A 20 6.52 -26.90 -8.65
CA LYS A 20 5.44 -26.06 -8.11
C LYS A 20 5.82 -25.46 -6.75
N MET A 21 6.44 -26.26 -5.89
CA MET A 21 6.98 -25.76 -4.61
C MET A 21 8.02 -24.66 -4.84
N PHE A 22 8.96 -24.84 -5.77
CA PHE A 22 9.94 -23.83 -6.15
C PHE A 22 9.31 -22.58 -6.72
N ARG A 23 8.32 -22.70 -7.61
CA ARG A 23 7.59 -21.54 -8.12
C ARG A 23 6.92 -20.76 -6.99
N HIS A 24 6.35 -21.48 -6.02
CA HIS A 24 5.77 -20.87 -4.84
C HIS A 24 6.85 -20.18 -3.98
N ILE A 25 7.97 -20.83 -3.62
CA ILE A 25 9.04 -20.18 -2.85
C ILE A 25 9.60 -18.95 -3.59
N THR A 26 9.79 -19.04 -4.90
CA THR A 26 10.17 -17.88 -5.74
C THR A 26 9.18 -16.73 -5.62
N VAL A 27 7.88 -17.00 -5.67
CA VAL A 27 6.88 -15.94 -5.69
C VAL A 27 6.65 -15.34 -4.30
N TYR A 28 6.67 -16.18 -3.25
CA TYR A 28 6.15 -15.79 -1.93
C TYR A 28 7.21 -15.63 -0.85
N HIS A 29 8.37 -16.28 -0.99
CA HIS A 29 9.35 -16.34 0.11
C HIS A 29 10.75 -15.83 -0.27
N GLN A 30 11.10 -15.77 -1.56
CA GLN A 30 12.49 -15.52 -1.98
C GLN A 30 13.07 -14.17 -1.50
N ASN A 31 12.20 -13.19 -1.23
CA ASN A 31 12.55 -11.83 -0.82
C ASN A 31 12.29 -11.58 0.67
N GLU A 32 11.98 -12.61 1.46
CA GLU A 32 11.79 -12.45 2.91
C GLU A 32 13.08 -11.93 3.57
N SER A 33 12.94 -10.91 4.41
CA SER A 33 14.05 -10.22 5.07
C SER A 33 14.93 -11.14 5.93
N ASN A 34 14.36 -12.25 6.41
CA ASN A 34 15.04 -13.32 7.17
C ASN A 34 14.87 -14.69 6.51
N PHE A 35 14.92 -14.76 5.16
CA PHE A 35 14.80 -16.04 4.46
C PHE A 35 15.81 -17.06 4.99
N GLU A 36 15.31 -18.16 5.55
CA GLU A 36 16.12 -19.23 6.09
C GLU A 36 15.42 -20.57 5.82
N ILE A 37 15.98 -21.38 4.93
CA ILE A 37 15.40 -22.67 4.53
C ILE A 37 16.41 -23.79 4.73
N THR A 38 15.95 -24.86 5.37
CA THR A 38 16.73 -26.08 5.57
C THR A 38 16.33 -27.12 4.53
N CYS A 39 17.30 -27.74 3.88
CA CYS A 39 17.04 -28.85 2.97
C CYS A 39 16.58 -30.10 3.75
N ASP A 40 15.34 -30.52 3.51
CA ASP A 40 14.66 -31.64 4.17
C ASP A 40 14.40 -32.84 3.23
N LEU A 41 14.85 -32.77 1.97
CA LEU A 41 14.66 -33.85 0.99
C LEU A 41 15.31 -35.18 1.39
N HIS A 42 16.32 -35.16 2.26
CA HIS A 42 16.96 -36.35 2.80
C HIS A 42 17.31 -36.15 4.28
N ASN A 43 17.09 -37.19 5.12
CA ASN A 43 17.34 -37.16 6.57
C ASN A 43 18.79 -36.82 6.97
N THR A 44 19.72 -36.82 6.02
CA THR A 44 21.15 -36.51 6.24
C THR A 44 21.60 -35.21 5.56
N CYS A 45 20.72 -34.47 4.87
CA CYS A 45 21.10 -33.24 4.22
C CYS A 45 21.14 -32.08 5.21
N GLY A 46 19.99 -31.60 5.69
CA GLY A 46 19.89 -30.67 6.81
C GLY A 46 20.63 -29.34 6.63
N VAL A 47 21.07 -29.01 5.40
CA VAL A 47 21.87 -27.81 5.13
C VAL A 47 20.97 -26.59 5.09
N LEU A 48 21.37 -25.56 5.82
CA LEU A 48 20.68 -24.28 5.93
C LEU A 48 21.11 -23.30 4.84
N TYR A 49 20.15 -22.61 4.25
CA TYR A 49 20.38 -21.59 3.23
C TYR A 49 19.69 -20.28 3.60
N ARG A 50 20.42 -19.18 3.46
CA ARG A 50 19.92 -17.81 3.71
C ARG A 50 19.47 -17.07 2.45
N THR A 51 19.57 -17.72 1.29
CA THR A 51 19.05 -17.19 0.03
C THR A 51 18.42 -18.31 -0.78
N TYR A 52 17.32 -18.01 -1.47
CA TYR A 52 16.62 -18.99 -2.28
C TYR A 52 17.45 -19.47 -3.47
N SER A 53 18.28 -18.61 -4.07
CA SER A 53 19.16 -18.97 -5.19
C SER A 53 20.20 -20.03 -4.81
N ALA A 54 20.75 -19.95 -3.59
CA ALA A 54 21.70 -20.92 -3.06
C ALA A 54 21.00 -22.26 -2.72
N TYR A 55 19.82 -22.19 -2.11
CA TYR A 55 18.99 -23.38 -1.85
C TYR A 55 18.64 -24.11 -3.15
N LYS A 56 18.07 -23.40 -4.12
CA LYS A 56 17.70 -23.96 -5.43
C LYS A 56 18.91 -24.59 -6.13
N SER A 57 20.05 -23.90 -6.12
CA SER A 57 21.31 -24.42 -6.67
C SER A 57 21.79 -25.70 -6.00
N HIS A 58 21.63 -25.81 -4.68
CA HIS A 58 21.99 -27.01 -3.94
C HIS A 58 21.12 -28.21 -4.34
N ILE A 59 19.80 -28.02 -4.40
CA ILE A 59 18.87 -29.10 -4.76
C ILE A 59 19.17 -29.67 -6.15
N TYR A 60 19.40 -28.80 -7.14
CA TYR A 60 19.72 -29.24 -8.50
C TYR A 60 21.10 -29.91 -8.62
N ARG A 61 22.03 -29.66 -7.70
CA ARG A 61 23.38 -30.26 -7.75
C ARG A 61 23.49 -31.56 -6.96
N GLN A 62 22.80 -31.65 -5.81
CA GLN A 62 22.98 -32.73 -4.84
C GLN A 62 21.83 -33.73 -4.84
N HIS A 63 20.63 -33.34 -5.29
CA HIS A 63 19.41 -34.18 -5.23
C HIS A 63 18.82 -34.46 -6.63
N LEU A 64 19.61 -34.25 -7.68
CA LEU A 64 19.21 -34.47 -9.09
C LEU A 64 18.84 -35.93 -9.40
N SER A 65 19.50 -36.89 -8.75
CA SER A 65 19.22 -38.32 -8.92
C SER A 65 17.87 -38.75 -8.33
N GLU A 66 17.38 -38.04 -7.33
CA GLU A 66 16.11 -38.30 -6.66
C GLU A 66 14.94 -37.67 -7.42
N LEU A 67 15.20 -36.53 -8.08
CA LEU A 67 14.27 -35.88 -9.03
C LEU A 67 13.88 -36.80 -10.18
N HIS A 68 14.80 -37.65 -10.67
CA HIS A 68 14.53 -38.61 -11.73
C HIS A 68 13.93 -39.95 -11.26
N SER A 69 13.87 -40.21 -9.95
CA SER A 69 13.26 -41.44 -9.41
C SER A 69 11.73 -41.36 -9.31
N ALA A 70 11.16 -40.15 -9.21
CA ALA A 70 9.72 -39.89 -9.24
C ALA A 70 9.14 -39.82 -10.67
N GLU A 71 9.98 -39.62 -11.69
CA GLU A 71 9.57 -39.52 -13.10
C GLU A 71 9.73 -40.85 -13.89
N LYS A 72 10.33 -41.89 -13.29
CA LYS A 72 10.63 -43.16 -13.97
C LYS A 72 9.45 -44.12 -14.15
N ASP A 73 8.26 -43.82 -13.64
CA ASP A 73 7.06 -44.62 -13.90
C ASP A 73 6.32 -44.23 -15.19
N ASN A 74 6.80 -43.25 -15.97
CA ASN A 74 6.25 -42.99 -17.30
C ASN A 74 7.36 -42.72 -18.33
N ASN A 75 7.62 -43.77 -19.12
CA ASN A 75 8.31 -43.80 -20.42
C ASN A 75 9.79 -44.21 -20.42
N ASN A 76 10.00 -45.51 -20.55
CA ASN A 76 11.12 -46.06 -21.32
C ASN A 76 10.78 -45.98 -22.83
N ILE A 77 11.64 -45.31 -23.63
CA ILE A 77 12.24 -45.84 -24.86
C ILE A 77 13.41 -44.91 -25.29
N ASN A 78 14.57 -45.56 -25.42
CA ASN A 78 15.88 -45.25 -25.98
C ASN A 78 15.99 -44.17 -27.09
N THR A 79 16.94 -43.23 -27.03
CA THR A 79 18.40 -43.29 -27.41
C THR A 79 18.66 -42.96 -28.88
N ILE A 80 19.59 -42.03 -29.13
CA ILE A 80 20.50 -41.78 -30.30
C ILE A 80 21.01 -40.33 -30.09
N LEU A 81 22.30 -39.96 -30.05
CA LEU A 81 23.56 -40.52 -30.51
C LEU A 81 24.73 -39.90 -29.71
N ALA A 82 25.70 -40.72 -29.34
CA ALA A 82 27.05 -40.30 -28.99
C ALA A 82 27.87 -40.00 -30.26
N ILE A 83 28.82 -39.06 -30.17
CA ILE A 83 30.18 -38.96 -30.77
C ILE A 83 30.70 -37.55 -30.34
N GLY A 84 31.84 -37.33 -29.69
CA GLY A 84 32.97 -38.22 -29.45
C GLY A 84 33.88 -37.75 -28.29
N GLN A 85 34.65 -38.75 -27.84
CA GLN A 85 35.96 -38.74 -27.17
C GLN A 85 36.92 -37.68 -27.78
N GLN A 86 37.92 -37.07 -27.13
CA GLN A 86 38.86 -37.50 -26.08
C GLN A 86 39.69 -36.25 -25.65
N GLN A 87 39.97 -36.08 -24.34
CA GLN A 87 41.33 -36.03 -23.71
C GLN A 87 42.10 -34.70 -23.92
N GLU A 88 42.59 -33.97 -22.90
CA GLU A 88 43.65 -34.27 -21.91
C GLU A 88 43.45 -33.39 -20.64
N ASN A 89 43.50 -33.93 -19.40
CA ASN A 89 44.67 -34.05 -18.49
C ASN A 89 45.34 -32.68 -18.18
N ILE A 90 45.62 -32.23 -16.94
CA ILE A 90 46.39 -32.86 -15.86
C ILE A 90 46.08 -32.20 -14.49
N ASP A 91 46.10 -33.09 -13.50
CA ASP A 91 46.20 -33.07 -12.03
C ASP A 91 47.16 -32.10 -11.26
N LEU A 92 46.79 -31.89 -9.97
CA LEU A 92 47.58 -32.02 -8.70
C LEU A 92 48.27 -30.82 -7.97
N LEU A 93 48.00 -30.80 -6.64
CA LEU A 93 48.79 -30.39 -5.44
C LEU A 93 48.89 -28.89 -5.10
N VAL A 94 48.31 -28.38 -3.99
CA VAL A 94 48.61 -28.50 -2.53
C VAL A 94 49.83 -27.71 -2.06
N GLU A 95 49.52 -26.71 -1.21
CA GLU A 95 50.29 -25.99 -0.16
C GLU A 95 51.53 -25.15 -0.54
N SER A 96 51.51 -23.85 -0.21
CA SER A 96 51.99 -23.35 1.10
C SER A 96 52.11 -21.80 1.11
N ASP A 97 51.45 -21.17 2.07
CA ASP A 97 51.94 -20.12 2.99
C ASP A 97 52.83 -18.92 2.54
N LEU A 98 52.37 -17.75 3.02
CA LEU A 98 53.11 -16.58 3.56
C LEU A 98 53.40 -15.34 2.68
N THR A 99 52.85 -14.23 3.20
CA THR A 99 53.44 -12.88 3.43
C THR A 99 53.44 -11.80 2.33
N ASN A 100 52.68 -10.73 2.65
CA ASN A 100 52.90 -9.28 2.48
C ASN A 100 53.95 -8.77 1.46
N SER A 101 53.50 -7.91 0.54
CA SER A 101 54.02 -6.52 0.38
C SER A 101 53.21 -5.70 -0.63
N ASP A 102 52.80 -4.51 -0.21
CA ASP A 102 52.77 -3.21 -0.90
C ASP A 102 52.22 -3.04 -2.34
N ASN A 103 51.15 -2.22 -2.41
CA ASN A 103 50.93 -1.04 -3.27
C ASN A 103 51.62 -0.99 -4.65
N ASP A 104 50.84 -1.03 -5.75
CA ASP A 104 50.30 0.17 -6.42
C ASP A 104 49.63 -0.19 -7.77
N ASP A 105 48.56 0.56 -8.05
CA ASP A 105 48.00 0.95 -9.34
C ASP A 105 47.34 -0.06 -10.31
N ALA A 106 46.00 -0.01 -10.24
CA ALA A 106 45.05 0.24 -11.34
C ALA A 106 44.91 -0.78 -12.48
N LEU A 107 43.72 -1.39 -12.56
CA LEU A 107 42.91 -1.46 -13.79
C LEU A 107 41.43 -1.72 -13.43
N ASP A 108 40.60 -0.74 -13.81
CA ASP A 108 39.15 -0.65 -13.60
C ASP A 108 38.36 -1.85 -14.13
N PHE A 109 37.41 -2.34 -13.32
CA PHE A 109 36.09 -2.74 -13.80
C PHE A 109 35.02 -2.22 -12.83
N VAL A 110 34.27 -1.24 -13.32
CA VAL A 110 33.16 -0.55 -12.66
C VAL A 110 32.10 -1.55 -12.21
N ASN A 111 31.77 -1.51 -10.93
CA ASN A 111 30.68 -2.22 -10.28
C ASN A 111 29.75 -1.16 -9.66
N ASP A 112 29.02 -0.46 -10.53
CA ASP A 112 27.88 0.37 -10.13
C ASP A 112 26.62 -0.42 -10.44
N ASP A 113 25.86 -0.77 -9.39
CA ASP A 113 24.38 -0.94 -9.36
C ASP A 113 23.89 -1.84 -8.21
N LEU A 114 24.76 -2.35 -7.34
CA LEU A 114 24.32 -3.25 -6.24
C LEU A 114 24.24 -2.60 -4.84
N GLU A 115 24.42 -1.28 -4.72
CA GLU A 115 24.50 -0.64 -3.39
C GLU A 115 23.69 0.66 -3.25
N SER A 116 22.54 0.75 -3.93
CA SER A 116 21.48 1.70 -3.53
C SER A 116 20.32 0.95 -2.85
N MET A 117 20.56 0.65 -1.57
CA MET A 117 19.66 0.82 -0.42
C MET A 117 18.17 0.56 -0.68
N LEU A 118 17.63 -0.62 -0.35
CA LEU A 118 17.26 -1.05 1.01
C LEU A 118 16.46 -0.01 1.80
N LEU A 119 15.13 -0.07 1.67
CA LEU A 119 14.18 0.22 2.73
C LEU A 119 13.13 -0.90 2.81
N LYS A 120 12.89 -1.35 4.04
CA LYS A 120 11.88 -2.31 4.51
C LYS A 120 10.51 -1.60 4.56
N ASP A 121 9.34 -2.22 4.67
CA ASP A 121 8.89 -3.20 5.66
C ASP A 121 7.68 -4.03 5.18
N ASP A 122 7.50 -5.14 5.89
CA ASP A 122 6.52 -6.22 5.80
C ASP A 122 5.05 -5.75 5.73
N TYR A 123 4.31 -6.00 4.64
CA TYR A 123 2.82 -5.93 4.69
C TYR A 123 1.98 -6.77 3.71
N GLU A 124 2.55 -7.65 2.90
CA GLU A 124 1.79 -8.25 1.79
C GLU A 124 1.05 -9.56 2.10
N THR A 125 1.16 -10.13 3.31
CA THR A 125 0.84 -11.58 3.46
C THR A 125 -0.62 -11.92 3.76
N GLU A 126 -1.50 -10.97 4.10
CA GLU A 126 -2.90 -11.29 4.45
C GLU A 126 -3.91 -11.15 3.31
N PHE A 127 -3.60 -10.40 2.24
CA PHE A 127 -4.54 -10.21 1.11
C PHE A 127 -4.56 -11.41 0.15
N TYR A 128 -3.44 -12.16 0.05
CA TYR A 128 -3.29 -13.30 -0.87
C TYR A 128 -4.20 -14.50 -0.54
N ASN A 129 -4.63 -14.67 0.72
CA ASN A 129 -5.39 -15.84 1.15
C ASN A 129 -6.88 -15.80 0.74
N SER A 130 -7.43 -14.61 0.45
CA SER A 130 -8.84 -14.46 0.04
C SER A 130 -9.08 -14.74 -1.45
N VAL A 131 -8.05 -14.60 -2.29
CA VAL A 131 -8.19 -14.71 -3.77
C VAL A 131 -7.96 -16.14 -4.27
N LEU A 132 -7.42 -17.04 -3.43
CA LEU A 132 -7.09 -18.42 -3.79
C LEU A 132 -7.82 -19.48 -2.96
N SER A 133 -8.84 -19.12 -2.17
CA SER A 133 -9.71 -20.08 -1.50
C SER A 133 -10.93 -20.39 -2.40
N PRO A 134 -10.93 -21.47 -3.20
CA PRO A 134 -12.18 -22.07 -3.59
C PRO A 134 -12.86 -22.55 -2.30
N SER A 135 -14.11 -22.14 -2.08
CA SER A 135 -14.99 -22.76 -1.10
C SER A 135 -14.98 -24.28 -1.33
N THR A 136 -14.15 -24.99 -0.59
CA THR A 136 -13.87 -26.41 -0.82
C THR A 136 -14.80 -27.22 0.07
N THR A 137 -16.00 -27.47 -0.45
CA THR A 137 -16.57 -28.81 -0.27
C THR A 137 -15.70 -29.76 -1.09
N ALA A 138 -15.09 -30.73 -0.42
CA ALA A 138 -14.14 -31.68 -0.98
C ALA A 138 -14.66 -32.37 -2.26
N SER A 139 -13.97 -32.14 -3.38
CA SER A 139 -13.84 -33.08 -4.50
C SER A 139 -12.66 -32.67 -5.39
N ASP A 140 -11.77 -33.63 -5.65
CA ASP A 140 -10.58 -33.52 -6.51
C ASP A 140 -10.91 -33.15 -7.96
N GLU A 141 -11.12 -31.86 -8.26
CA GLU A 141 -11.12 -31.34 -9.63
C GLU A 141 -10.01 -30.30 -9.79
N THR A 142 -9.17 -30.47 -10.82
CA THR A 142 -8.20 -29.44 -11.25
C THR A 142 -8.92 -28.11 -11.46
N PRO A 143 -8.43 -26.98 -10.91
CA PRO A 143 -9.15 -25.71 -10.99
C PRO A 143 -9.36 -25.30 -12.46
N PHE A 144 -10.63 -25.19 -12.86
CA PHE A 144 -11.04 -24.74 -14.18
C PHE A 144 -10.80 -23.23 -14.30
N VAL A 145 -9.79 -22.82 -15.07
CA VAL A 145 -9.52 -21.39 -15.34
C VAL A 145 -10.51 -20.88 -16.38
N SER A 146 -11.34 -19.92 -15.99
CA SER A 146 -12.32 -19.27 -16.86
C SER A 146 -11.73 -18.07 -17.60
N MET A 147 -12.41 -17.61 -18.65
CA MET A 147 -12.08 -16.34 -19.33
C MET A 147 -12.18 -15.13 -18.39
N MET A 148 -13.00 -15.20 -17.33
CA MET A 148 -13.08 -14.14 -16.32
C MET A 148 -11.80 -14.09 -15.48
N ASP A 149 -11.23 -15.24 -15.14
CA ASP A 149 -9.97 -15.32 -14.37
C ASP A 149 -8.80 -14.77 -15.15
N ILE A 150 -8.76 -15.03 -16.47
CA ILE A 150 -7.74 -14.46 -17.37
C ILE A 150 -7.87 -12.93 -17.41
N LYS A 151 -9.09 -12.41 -17.61
CA LYS A 151 -9.33 -10.96 -17.63
C LYS A 151 -8.95 -10.30 -16.32
N ARG A 152 -9.36 -10.88 -15.18
CA ARG A 152 -9.01 -10.39 -13.84
C ARG A 152 -7.50 -10.39 -13.63
N SER A 153 -6.82 -11.50 -13.96
CA SER A 153 -5.36 -11.63 -13.83
C SER A 153 -4.61 -10.63 -14.71
N TYR A 154 -5.12 -10.38 -15.92
CA TYR A 154 -4.50 -9.41 -16.83
C TYR A 154 -4.68 -7.96 -16.36
N VAL A 155 -5.85 -7.62 -15.82
CA VAL A 155 -6.07 -6.29 -15.22
C VAL A 155 -5.14 -6.09 -14.03
N LEU A 156 -4.99 -7.11 -13.17
CA LEU A 156 -4.01 -7.07 -12.07
C LEU A 156 -2.59 -6.86 -12.60
N PHE A 157 -2.18 -7.65 -13.60
CA PHE A 157 -0.86 -7.50 -14.23
C PHE A 157 -0.60 -6.06 -14.70
N ILE A 158 -1.58 -5.41 -15.36
CA ILE A 158 -1.43 -4.03 -15.79
C ILE A 158 -1.42 -3.05 -14.60
N LEU A 159 -2.23 -3.28 -13.55
CA LEU A 159 -2.19 -2.49 -12.32
C LEU A 159 -0.80 -2.56 -11.68
N GLN A 160 -0.22 -3.76 -11.54
CA GLN A 160 1.12 -3.94 -10.98
C GLN A 160 2.18 -3.22 -11.81
N LEU A 161 2.12 -3.34 -13.15
CA LEU A 161 3.03 -2.58 -14.02
C LEU A 161 2.95 -1.06 -13.80
N ARG A 162 1.76 -0.53 -13.49
CA ARG A 162 1.57 0.92 -13.27
C ARG A 162 1.96 1.35 -11.87
N GLU A 163 1.56 0.61 -10.84
CA GLU A 163 1.73 1.02 -9.45
C GLU A 163 3.06 0.56 -8.86
N GLU A 164 3.47 -0.69 -9.10
CA GLU A 164 4.73 -1.23 -8.55
C GLU A 164 5.95 -0.79 -9.38
N PHE A 165 5.79 -0.75 -10.71
CA PHE A 165 6.89 -0.43 -11.63
C PHE A 165 6.81 0.98 -12.22
N LEU A 166 5.81 1.78 -11.82
CA LEU A 166 5.61 3.17 -12.25
C LEU A 166 5.62 3.35 -13.78
N LEU A 167 5.17 2.33 -14.53
CA LEU A 167 5.24 2.36 -15.98
C LEU A 167 4.13 3.24 -16.56
N PRO A 168 4.48 4.21 -17.42
CA PRO A 168 3.50 5.06 -18.08
C PRO A 168 2.49 4.25 -18.91
N LYS A 169 1.28 4.78 -19.03
CA LYS A 169 0.19 4.18 -19.82
C LYS A 169 0.62 3.72 -21.22
N ASN A 170 1.32 4.57 -21.97
CA ASN A 170 1.78 4.24 -23.32
C ASN A 170 2.74 3.03 -23.33
N ILE A 171 3.58 2.88 -22.30
CA ILE A 171 4.46 1.72 -22.15
C ILE A 171 3.63 0.47 -21.85
N THR A 172 2.69 0.54 -20.91
CA THR A 172 1.81 -0.62 -20.61
C THR A 172 0.99 -1.07 -21.82
N SER A 173 0.47 -0.14 -22.64
CA SER A 173 -0.20 -0.47 -23.91
C SER A 173 0.75 -1.13 -24.92
N THR A 174 2.02 -0.70 -24.95
CA THR A 174 3.05 -1.30 -25.82
C THR A 174 3.37 -2.74 -25.38
N ILE A 175 3.56 -2.96 -24.07
CA ILE A 175 3.75 -4.29 -23.48
C ILE A 175 2.57 -5.21 -23.84
N SER A 176 1.35 -4.69 -23.74
CA SER A 176 0.12 -5.41 -24.12
C SER A 176 0.14 -5.86 -25.57
N THR A 177 0.61 -4.99 -26.48
CA THR A 177 0.78 -5.30 -27.91
C THR A 177 1.82 -6.39 -28.14
N TYR A 178 2.93 -6.37 -27.40
CA TYR A 178 3.95 -7.42 -27.48
C TYR A 178 3.44 -8.77 -26.98
N ILE A 179 2.63 -8.79 -25.92
CA ILE A 179 1.99 -10.02 -25.43
C ILE A 179 1.04 -10.59 -26.48
N ILE A 180 0.19 -9.75 -27.10
CA ILE A 180 -0.71 -10.18 -28.18
C ILE A 180 0.09 -10.77 -29.35
N THR A 181 1.16 -10.09 -29.77
CA THR A 181 2.02 -10.54 -30.87
C THR A 181 2.68 -11.88 -30.56
N LEU A 182 3.16 -12.07 -29.33
CA LEU A 182 3.73 -13.32 -28.87
C LEU A 182 2.69 -14.45 -28.90
N MET A 183 1.47 -14.19 -28.43
CA MET A 183 0.37 -15.17 -28.48
C MET A 183 0.01 -15.57 -29.90
N GLN A 184 -0.04 -14.61 -30.84
CA GLN A 184 -0.26 -14.87 -32.26
C GLN A 184 0.86 -15.72 -32.87
N ASN A 185 2.12 -15.47 -32.52
CA ASN A 185 3.24 -16.30 -32.97
C ASN A 185 3.17 -17.73 -32.41
N ILE A 186 2.72 -17.90 -31.17
CA ILE A 186 2.47 -19.21 -30.57
C ILE A 186 1.35 -19.93 -31.31
N GLU A 187 0.26 -19.23 -31.65
CA GLU A 187 -0.84 -19.77 -32.46
C GLU A 187 -0.33 -20.32 -33.80
N ILE A 188 0.46 -19.54 -34.55
CA ILE A 188 1.05 -19.94 -35.84
C ILE A 188 1.97 -21.16 -35.67
N LEU A 189 2.76 -21.22 -34.59
CA LEU A 189 3.64 -22.36 -34.32
C LEU A 189 2.82 -23.63 -34.03
N LEU A 190 1.73 -23.51 -33.29
CA LEU A 190 0.81 -24.60 -33.01
C LEU A 190 0.12 -25.07 -34.30
N GLU A 191 -0.29 -24.15 -35.18
CA GLU A 191 -0.86 -24.47 -36.51
C GLU A 191 0.09 -25.33 -37.34
N LYS A 192 1.36 -24.89 -37.44
CA LYS A 192 2.39 -25.61 -38.22
C LYS A 192 2.64 -27.01 -37.66
N LYS A 193 2.72 -27.15 -36.33
CA LYS A 193 2.94 -28.46 -35.69
C LYS A 193 1.75 -29.40 -35.85
N ALA A 194 0.53 -28.88 -35.74
CA ALA A 194 -0.69 -29.67 -35.96
C ALA A 194 -0.77 -30.19 -37.40
N PHE A 195 -0.47 -29.34 -38.39
CA PHE A 195 -0.46 -29.71 -39.81
C PHE A 195 0.54 -30.84 -40.13
N ASN A 196 1.78 -30.72 -39.61
CA ASN A 196 2.82 -31.73 -39.82
C ASN A 196 2.44 -33.10 -39.21
N TYR A 197 1.78 -33.11 -38.05
CA TYR A 197 1.32 -34.35 -37.40
C TYR A 197 0.24 -35.08 -38.22
N SER A 198 -0.68 -34.33 -38.84
CA SER A 198 -1.67 -34.90 -39.77
C SER A 198 -1.02 -35.44 -41.06
N ALA A 199 0.05 -34.84 -41.56
CA ALA A 199 0.77 -35.31 -42.75
C ALA A 199 1.53 -36.63 -42.49
N ASP A 200 2.16 -36.78 -41.32
CA ASP A 200 2.89 -38.00 -40.93
C ASP A 200 1.95 -39.20 -40.64
N SER A 201 0.70 -38.94 -40.27
CA SER A 201 -0.30 -40.00 -40.05
C SER A 201 -0.83 -40.65 -41.33
N TYR A 202 -0.67 -40.00 -42.49
CA TYR A 202 -1.07 -40.56 -43.80
C TYR A 202 0.00 -41.47 -44.42
N SER A 203 1.22 -41.48 -43.90
CA SER A 203 2.34 -42.30 -44.42
C SER A 203 2.51 -43.65 -43.69
N SER A 204 1.68 -43.96 -42.69
CA SER A 204 1.76 -45.21 -41.93
C SER A 204 0.43 -45.97 -41.91
N THR A 205 0.29 -46.92 -42.83
CA THR A 205 -0.76 -47.94 -42.83
C THR A 205 -0.46 -49.03 -41.80
N SER A 206 -1.24 -49.10 -40.72
CA SER A 206 -1.60 -50.36 -40.04
C SER A 206 -2.74 -50.15 -39.03
N PRO A 207 -3.84 -50.91 -39.11
CA PRO A 207 -4.95 -50.78 -38.17
C PRO A 207 -4.77 -51.73 -36.99
N SER A 208 -4.61 -51.20 -35.78
CA SER A 208 -5.09 -51.93 -34.60
C SER A 208 -5.54 -50.98 -33.49
N SER A 209 -6.70 -51.35 -32.96
CA SER A 209 -7.57 -50.64 -32.05
C SER A 209 -7.01 -50.44 -30.64
N ARG A 210 -7.17 -49.22 -30.11
CA ARG A 210 -7.67 -48.96 -28.75
C ARG A 210 -8.33 -47.58 -28.74
N LYS A 211 -9.66 -47.55 -28.65
CA LYS A 211 -10.43 -46.33 -28.34
C LYS A 211 -10.20 -46.00 -26.86
N GLU A 212 -9.11 -45.33 -26.56
CA GLU A 212 -9.08 -44.46 -25.39
C GLU A 212 -9.84 -43.19 -25.76
N ASN A 213 -10.86 -42.84 -24.97
CA ASN A 213 -11.56 -41.57 -25.06
C ASN A 213 -10.61 -40.42 -24.67
N LYS A 214 -9.59 -40.15 -25.50
CA LYS A 214 -8.84 -38.89 -25.44
C LYS A 214 -9.75 -37.82 -26.02
N LYS A 215 -10.22 -36.89 -25.18
CA LYS A 215 -10.81 -35.63 -25.66
C LYS A 215 -9.75 -34.94 -26.53
N THR A 216 -9.79 -35.15 -27.83
CA THR A 216 -9.03 -34.37 -28.80
C THR A 216 -9.66 -32.99 -28.88
N ILE A 217 -8.95 -31.98 -28.39
CA ILE A 217 -9.31 -30.58 -28.64
C ILE A 217 -9.12 -30.33 -30.13
N GLU A 218 -10.19 -29.92 -30.82
CA GLU A 218 -10.07 -29.53 -32.22
C GLU A 218 -9.17 -28.29 -32.31
N PHE A 219 -8.22 -28.28 -33.24
CA PHE A 219 -7.28 -27.17 -33.41
C PHE A 219 -8.00 -25.81 -33.54
N HIS A 220 -9.16 -25.80 -34.20
CA HIS A 220 -10.01 -24.63 -34.34
C HIS A 220 -10.49 -24.08 -32.97
N GLN A 221 -10.79 -24.93 -31.99
CA GLN A 221 -11.21 -24.51 -30.65
C GLN A 221 -10.07 -23.85 -29.88
N LEU A 222 -8.84 -24.35 -30.04
CA LEU A 222 -7.65 -23.75 -29.44
C LEU A 222 -7.37 -22.37 -30.04
N LYS A 223 -7.45 -22.25 -31.37
CA LYS A 223 -7.33 -20.99 -32.09
C LYS A 223 -8.37 -19.96 -31.64
N HIS A 224 -9.64 -20.36 -31.56
CA HIS A 224 -10.71 -19.49 -31.08
C HIS A 224 -10.42 -19.00 -29.65
N THR A 225 -9.99 -19.90 -28.77
CA THR A 225 -9.66 -19.56 -27.38
C THR A 225 -8.51 -18.55 -27.30
N LEU A 226 -7.44 -18.75 -28.07
CA LEU A 226 -6.30 -17.81 -28.12
C LEU A 226 -6.74 -16.44 -28.64
N ASN A 227 -7.54 -16.41 -29.70
CA ASN A 227 -8.06 -15.17 -30.25
C ASN A 227 -8.96 -14.43 -29.24
N ASP A 228 -9.81 -15.15 -28.50
CA ASP A 228 -10.63 -14.56 -27.44
C ASP A 228 -9.78 -13.94 -26.33
N ILE A 229 -8.65 -14.57 -25.96
CA ILE A 229 -7.70 -14.02 -24.98
C ILE A 229 -7.04 -12.75 -25.54
N CYS A 230 -6.55 -12.78 -26.78
CA CYS A 230 -5.96 -11.61 -27.43
C CYS A 230 -6.96 -10.44 -27.49
N ASN A 231 -8.21 -10.70 -27.89
CA ASN A 231 -9.27 -9.69 -27.93
C ASN A 231 -9.59 -9.15 -26.53
N ALA A 232 -9.55 -10.00 -25.51
CA ALA A 232 -9.75 -9.60 -24.12
C ALA A 232 -8.63 -8.66 -23.65
N ILE A 233 -7.36 -9.02 -23.91
CA ILE A 233 -6.20 -8.19 -23.60
C ILE A 233 -6.31 -6.83 -24.31
N GLU A 234 -6.56 -6.84 -25.62
CA GLU A 234 -6.69 -5.62 -26.42
C GLU A 234 -7.83 -4.73 -25.90
N SER A 235 -8.98 -5.33 -25.57
CA SER A 235 -10.13 -4.61 -25.01
C SER A 235 -9.79 -3.93 -23.69
N ILE A 236 -9.05 -4.61 -22.80
CA ILE A 236 -8.68 -4.08 -21.48
C ILE A 236 -7.75 -2.86 -21.63
N THR A 237 -6.78 -2.94 -22.53
CA THR A 237 -5.74 -1.89 -22.68
C THR A 237 -6.04 -0.89 -23.81
N LYS A 238 -7.25 -0.95 -24.39
CA LYS A 238 -7.65 -0.11 -25.54
C LYS A 238 -7.55 1.39 -25.25
N ASN A 239 -8.03 1.81 -24.09
CA ASN A 239 -7.95 3.17 -23.60
C ASN A 239 -8.16 3.21 -22.08
N GLU A 240 -7.96 4.38 -21.48
CA GLU A 240 -8.01 4.53 -20.02
C GLU A 240 -9.39 4.21 -19.46
N TYR A 241 -10.44 4.62 -20.16
CA TYR A 241 -11.81 4.36 -19.77
C TYR A 241 -12.13 2.86 -19.68
N GLN A 242 -11.69 2.07 -20.66
CA GLN A 242 -11.88 0.61 -20.63
C GLN A 242 -11.09 -0.02 -19.49
N PHE A 243 -9.84 0.40 -19.29
CA PHE A 243 -9.01 -0.09 -18.20
C PHE A 243 -9.65 0.18 -16.84
N ILE A 244 -10.06 1.43 -16.57
CA ILE A 244 -10.75 1.83 -15.34
C ILE A 244 -12.04 1.02 -15.15
N LYS A 245 -12.88 0.87 -16.17
CA LYS A 245 -14.09 0.03 -16.09
C LYS A 245 -13.80 -1.41 -15.71
N HIS A 246 -12.68 -1.96 -16.18
CA HIS A 246 -12.26 -3.30 -15.80
C HIS A 246 -11.73 -3.35 -14.37
N SER A 247 -11.01 -2.33 -13.91
CA SER A 247 -10.60 -2.19 -12.51
C SER A 247 -11.80 -2.06 -11.57
N GLU A 248 -12.80 -1.25 -11.92
CA GLU A 248 -14.07 -1.13 -11.20
C GLU A 248 -14.76 -2.49 -11.10
N LYS A 249 -14.85 -3.21 -12.22
CA LYS A 249 -15.53 -4.51 -12.30
C LYS A 249 -14.84 -5.61 -11.48
N TYR A 250 -13.51 -5.68 -11.51
CA TYR A 250 -12.78 -6.82 -10.94
C TYR A 250 -12.15 -6.55 -9.58
N PHE A 251 -11.93 -5.30 -9.22
CA PHE A 251 -11.22 -4.89 -8.02
C PHE A 251 -11.93 -3.78 -7.23
N GLY A 252 -13.17 -3.41 -7.60
CA GLY A 252 -13.92 -2.40 -6.84
C GLY A 252 -13.26 -1.02 -6.83
N TYR A 253 -12.47 -0.70 -7.87
CA TYR A 253 -11.80 0.59 -7.99
C TYR A 253 -12.81 1.75 -7.88
N THR A 254 -12.47 2.79 -7.12
CA THR A 254 -13.29 3.99 -6.98
C THR A 254 -12.61 5.15 -7.71
N SER A 255 -13.18 5.53 -8.85
CA SER A 255 -12.70 6.66 -9.65
C SER A 255 -12.91 8.00 -8.93
N PRO A 256 -11.94 8.94 -8.97
CA PRO A 256 -12.12 10.29 -8.45
C PRO A 256 -13.13 11.10 -9.29
N GLU A 257 -13.87 11.97 -8.63
CA GLU A 257 -14.77 12.96 -9.20
C GLU A 257 -14.06 14.31 -9.28
N GLU A 258 -14.15 14.96 -10.45
CA GLU A 258 -13.54 16.29 -10.66
C GLU A 258 -14.42 17.40 -10.08
N ILE A 259 -13.81 18.29 -9.32
CA ILE A 259 -14.43 19.49 -8.75
C ILE A 259 -13.85 20.71 -9.46
N VAL A 260 -14.68 21.45 -10.18
CA VAL A 260 -14.28 22.77 -10.72
C VAL A 260 -14.52 23.81 -9.63
N VAL A 261 -13.42 24.37 -9.09
CA VAL A 261 -13.50 25.30 -7.95
C VAL A 261 -13.56 26.77 -8.39
N SER A 262 -13.07 27.09 -9.59
CA SER A 262 -13.14 28.45 -10.16
C SER A 262 -14.57 28.83 -10.55
N SER A 263 -14.82 30.13 -10.69
CA SER A 263 -16.14 30.63 -11.07
C SER A 263 -16.39 30.48 -12.57
N VAL A 264 -17.67 30.49 -12.96
CA VAL A 264 -18.08 30.38 -14.37
C VAL A 264 -17.48 31.54 -15.16
N GLY A 265 -16.68 31.22 -16.19
CA GLY A 265 -16.01 32.19 -17.06
C GLY A 265 -14.53 32.43 -16.75
N GLU A 266 -14.01 31.89 -15.64
CA GLU A 266 -12.58 31.88 -15.34
C GLU A 266 -11.89 30.66 -15.97
N VAL A 267 -10.56 30.67 -15.99
CA VAL A 267 -9.77 29.47 -16.32
C VAL A 267 -10.05 28.43 -15.24
N PRO A 268 -10.46 27.20 -15.60
CA PRO A 268 -10.88 26.21 -14.62
C PRO A 268 -9.68 25.66 -13.84
N GLU A 269 -9.62 25.99 -12.56
CA GLU A 269 -8.83 25.29 -11.55
C GLU A 269 -9.65 24.12 -11.01
N ARG A 270 -8.97 23.02 -10.73
CA ARG A 270 -9.60 21.72 -10.46
C ARG A 270 -9.10 21.17 -9.13
N GLY A 271 -10.03 20.61 -8.36
CA GLY A 271 -9.76 19.65 -7.31
C GLY A 271 -10.33 18.28 -7.70
N TYR A 272 -9.96 17.25 -6.96
CA TYR A 272 -10.46 15.89 -7.14
C TYR A 272 -10.93 15.35 -5.81
N PHE A 273 -12.04 14.62 -5.82
CA PHE A 273 -12.64 14.00 -4.65
C PHE A 273 -12.89 12.52 -4.90
N VAL A 274 -12.57 11.64 -3.94
CA VAL A 274 -12.87 10.21 -4.02
C VAL A 274 -14.09 9.91 -3.15
N PRO A 275 -15.20 9.38 -3.71
CA PRO A 275 -16.41 9.09 -2.95
C PRO A 275 -16.18 8.14 -1.76
N ILE A 276 -16.32 8.68 -0.55
CA ILE A 276 -16.05 7.98 0.73
C ILE A 276 -16.93 6.74 0.87
N GLU A 277 -18.21 6.83 0.50
CA GLU A 277 -19.15 5.71 0.54
C GLU A 277 -18.64 4.49 -0.25
N ARG A 278 -18.12 4.69 -1.47
CA ARG A 278 -17.64 3.59 -2.31
C ARG A 278 -16.36 2.97 -1.73
N THR A 279 -15.47 3.80 -1.19
CA THR A 279 -14.26 3.34 -0.51
C THR A 279 -14.61 2.50 0.72
N LEU A 280 -15.55 2.95 1.56
CA LEU A 280 -16.00 2.20 2.74
C LEU A 280 -16.68 0.88 2.37
N LEU A 281 -17.55 0.88 1.34
CA LEU A 281 -18.19 -0.35 0.85
C LEU A 281 -17.15 -1.39 0.40
N SER A 282 -16.09 -0.96 -0.29
CA SER A 282 -15.01 -1.84 -0.74
C SER A 282 -14.14 -2.33 0.42
N MET A 283 -13.73 -1.41 1.31
CA MET A 283 -12.86 -1.73 2.45
C MET A 283 -13.53 -2.66 3.46
N LEU A 284 -14.82 -2.44 3.76
CA LEU A 284 -15.56 -3.21 4.76
C LEU A 284 -16.29 -4.44 4.20
N ASP A 285 -16.13 -4.75 2.90
CA ASP A 285 -16.65 -5.99 2.30
C ASP A 285 -16.05 -7.25 2.98
N SER A 286 -14.83 -7.13 3.51
CA SER A 286 -14.14 -8.19 4.25
C SER A 286 -14.76 -8.42 5.63
N GLN A 287 -15.58 -9.47 5.76
CA GLN A 287 -16.17 -9.86 7.04
C GLN A 287 -15.14 -10.05 8.18
N PRO A 288 -13.97 -10.70 7.95
CA PRO A 288 -12.95 -10.82 9.00
C PRO A 288 -12.45 -9.47 9.54
N LEU A 289 -12.31 -8.46 8.67
CA LEU A 289 -11.92 -7.11 9.09
C LEU A 289 -13.02 -6.46 9.93
N VAL A 290 -14.28 -6.58 9.50
CA VAL A 290 -15.43 -6.05 10.24
C VAL A 290 -15.53 -6.69 11.63
N ASP A 291 -15.34 -8.00 11.73
CA ASP A 291 -15.35 -8.72 13.00
C ASP A 291 -14.22 -8.23 13.94
N GLN A 292 -13.01 -8.04 13.40
CA GLN A 292 -11.88 -7.49 14.16
C GLN A 292 -12.13 -6.05 14.65
N ILE A 293 -12.77 -5.20 13.83
CA ILE A 293 -13.15 -3.84 14.23
C ILE A 293 -14.12 -3.90 15.42
N HIS A 294 -15.17 -4.72 15.32
CA HIS A 294 -16.15 -4.86 16.41
C HIS A 294 -15.53 -5.44 17.68
N GLU A 295 -14.66 -6.44 17.56
CA GLU A 295 -13.93 -6.99 18.69
C GLU A 295 -13.04 -5.93 19.35
N ASN A 296 -12.32 -5.13 18.56
CA ASN A 296 -11.47 -4.04 19.07
C ASN A 296 -12.28 -2.98 19.82
N ILE A 297 -13.44 -2.56 19.28
CA ILE A 297 -14.35 -1.62 19.97
C ILE A 297 -14.78 -2.19 21.32
N TYR A 298 -15.22 -3.45 21.36
CA TYR A 298 -15.67 -4.10 22.59
C TYR A 298 -14.53 -4.21 23.63
N GLN A 299 -13.33 -4.60 23.19
CA GLN A 299 -12.17 -4.70 24.07
C GLN A 299 -11.77 -3.34 24.65
N GLN A 300 -11.74 -2.29 23.83
CA GLN A 300 -11.45 -0.93 24.29
C GLN A 300 -12.48 -0.44 25.31
N GLN A 301 -13.78 -0.65 25.05
CA GLN A 301 -14.84 -0.28 25.98
C GLN A 301 -14.69 -0.99 27.34
N ALA A 302 -14.42 -2.30 27.34
CA ALA A 302 -14.21 -3.06 28.56
C ALA A 302 -12.98 -2.59 29.36
N LEU A 303 -11.91 -2.17 28.67
CA LEU A 303 -10.72 -1.60 29.31
C LEU A 303 -10.99 -0.24 29.93
N THR A 304 -11.72 0.65 29.24
CA THR A 304 -12.13 1.95 29.79
C THR A 304 -13.01 1.80 31.04
N GLU A 305 -13.91 0.80 31.07
CA GLU A 305 -14.71 0.51 32.26
C GLU A 305 -13.86 0.01 33.44
N TYR A 306 -12.77 -0.71 33.15
CA TYR A 306 -11.87 -1.25 34.16
C TYR A 306 -10.91 -0.19 34.73
N ASP A 307 -10.32 0.65 33.86
CA ASP A 307 -9.40 1.72 34.22
C ASP A 307 -9.72 2.99 33.44
N ASN A 308 -10.42 3.91 34.11
CA ASN A 308 -10.83 5.19 33.52
C ASN A 308 -9.77 6.29 33.68
N ASP A 309 -8.61 6.00 34.27
CA ASP A 309 -7.46 6.91 34.30
C ASP A 309 -6.62 6.81 33.01
N LEU A 310 -6.81 5.75 32.22
CA LEU A 310 -6.16 5.54 30.92
C LEU A 310 -7.13 5.80 29.76
N MET A 311 -6.57 6.29 28.65
CA MET A 311 -7.30 6.52 27.40
C MET A 311 -7.00 5.36 26.44
N PHE A 312 -7.96 4.46 26.24
CA PHE A 312 -7.86 3.31 25.34
C PHE A 312 -8.49 3.59 23.97
N SER A 313 -9.43 4.52 23.93
CA SER A 313 -10.14 4.96 22.73
C SER A 313 -10.27 6.47 22.71
N ILE A 314 -10.38 7.05 21.51
CA ILE A 314 -10.80 8.45 21.33
C ILE A 314 -12.24 8.71 21.85
N ARG A 315 -13.00 7.62 22.03
CA ARG A 315 -14.31 7.60 22.70
C ARG A 315 -14.19 7.86 24.21
N ASP A 316 -12.99 7.86 24.75
CA ASP A 316 -12.75 8.17 26.14
C ASP A 316 -12.57 9.68 26.32
N GLY A 317 -13.20 10.23 27.35
CA GLY A 317 -13.01 11.61 27.76
C GLY A 317 -13.84 12.65 26.98
N TYR A 318 -13.34 13.89 26.96
CA TYR A 318 -14.12 15.08 26.56
C TYR A 318 -14.62 15.04 25.11
N HIS A 319 -13.80 14.53 24.19
CA HIS A 319 -14.16 14.41 22.77
C HIS A 319 -15.06 13.20 22.54
N GLY A 320 -14.78 12.08 23.21
CA GLY A 320 -15.58 10.87 23.15
C GLY A 320 -17.02 11.01 23.63
N ASN A 321 -17.28 11.86 24.63
CA ASN A 321 -18.64 12.19 25.07
C ASN A 321 -19.55 12.77 23.97
N ARG A 322 -18.98 13.23 22.85
CA ARG A 322 -19.74 13.77 21.69
C ARG A 322 -19.97 12.72 20.60
N LEU A 323 -19.35 11.55 20.70
CA LEU A 323 -19.33 10.53 19.66
C LEU A 323 -20.38 9.45 19.96
N ASP A 324 -21.05 8.97 18.91
CA ASP A 324 -22.02 7.88 19.03
C ASP A 324 -21.29 6.54 19.22
N HIS A 325 -21.59 5.85 20.33
CA HIS A 325 -20.97 4.57 20.71
C HIS A 325 -21.23 3.46 19.69
N ASP A 326 -22.34 3.54 18.94
CA ASP A 326 -22.75 2.50 17.99
C ASP A 326 -22.31 2.80 16.54
N SER A 327 -21.54 3.86 16.32
CA SER A 327 -21.10 4.31 14.99
C SER A 327 -19.59 4.14 14.81
N LEU A 328 -19.14 3.78 13.61
CA LEU A 328 -17.71 3.75 13.27
C LEU A 328 -17.16 5.18 13.09
N LEU A 329 -16.00 5.46 13.67
CA LEU A 329 -15.42 6.79 13.72
C LEU A 329 -14.52 7.07 12.51
N ILE A 330 -14.79 8.19 11.84
CA ILE A 330 -14.01 8.69 10.71
C ILE A 330 -13.17 9.88 11.19
N GLN A 331 -11.85 9.71 11.13
CA GLN A 331 -10.88 10.79 11.29
C GLN A 331 -10.46 11.31 9.92
N LEU A 332 -10.36 12.63 9.78
CA LEU A 332 -9.73 13.26 8.62
C LEU A 332 -8.29 13.65 8.95
N TYR A 333 -7.41 13.51 7.97
CA TYR A 333 -6.04 14.02 8.04
C TYR A 333 -5.77 14.93 6.83
N LEU A 334 -5.21 16.11 7.08
CA LEU A 334 -4.81 17.03 6.01
C LEU A 334 -3.30 17.23 6.01
N ASP A 335 -2.71 17.12 4.83
CA ASP A 335 -1.29 17.32 4.61
C ASP A 335 -1.03 18.04 3.28
N ASP A 336 0.09 18.76 3.20
CA ASP A 336 0.51 19.52 2.03
C ASP A 336 1.79 18.87 1.45
N ILE A 337 1.67 18.22 0.30
CA ILE A 337 2.82 17.59 -0.38
C ILE A 337 3.43 18.53 -1.42
N GLY A 338 4.76 18.66 -1.41
CA GLY A 338 5.50 19.38 -2.46
C GLY A 338 5.88 18.45 -3.61
N LEU A 339 5.45 18.78 -4.84
CA LEU A 339 5.76 17.96 -6.03
C LEU A 339 7.13 18.26 -6.66
N THR A 340 7.82 19.30 -6.18
CA THR A 340 9.14 19.72 -6.70
C THR A 340 10.26 19.26 -5.79
N ASN A 341 11.51 19.42 -6.26
CA ASN A 341 12.68 19.11 -5.43
C ASN A 341 12.59 19.86 -4.08
N PRO A 342 12.55 19.15 -2.94
CA PRO A 342 12.32 19.75 -1.62
C PRO A 342 13.45 20.71 -1.20
N ILE A 343 14.63 20.61 -1.82
CA ILE A 343 15.82 21.41 -1.51
C ILE A 343 15.93 22.64 -2.43
N GLY A 344 15.16 22.69 -3.52
CA GLY A 344 15.26 23.74 -4.53
C GLY A 344 14.57 25.05 -4.16
N SER A 345 14.93 26.14 -4.85
CA SER A 345 14.26 27.46 -4.71
C SER A 345 12.78 27.46 -5.08
N LYS A 346 12.30 26.39 -5.71
CA LYS A 346 10.91 26.17 -6.16
C LYS A 346 10.17 25.11 -5.33
N ARG A 347 10.70 24.71 -4.17
CA ARG A 347 10.11 23.67 -3.30
C ARG A 347 8.64 23.91 -2.93
N ASP A 348 8.23 25.17 -2.85
CA ASP A 348 6.86 25.59 -2.47
C ASP A 348 6.00 26.01 -3.68
N GLU A 349 6.47 25.79 -4.92
CA GLU A 349 5.79 26.28 -6.12
C GLU A 349 4.56 25.43 -6.49
N HIS A 350 4.64 24.10 -6.31
CA HIS A 350 3.57 23.16 -6.68
C HIS A 350 3.23 22.28 -5.46
N LYS A 351 2.59 22.90 -4.46
CA LYS A 351 2.05 22.18 -3.31
C LYS A 351 0.64 21.69 -3.58
N MET A 352 0.37 20.46 -3.19
CA MET A 352 -0.94 19.84 -3.24
C MET A 352 -1.43 19.59 -1.83
N CYS A 353 -2.62 20.09 -1.51
CA CYS A 353 -3.34 19.74 -0.31
C CYS A 353 -4.01 18.40 -0.54
N MET A 354 -3.69 17.47 0.34
CA MET A 354 -4.18 16.11 0.37
C MET A 354 -5.11 15.97 1.57
N VAL A 355 -6.30 15.41 1.35
CA VAL A 355 -7.26 15.09 2.40
C VAL A 355 -7.41 13.58 2.46
N TYR A 356 -7.09 12.98 3.59
CA TYR A 356 -7.22 11.56 3.86
C TYR A 356 -8.31 11.32 4.88
N PHE A 357 -8.83 10.09 4.93
CA PHE A 357 -9.53 9.59 6.10
C PHE A 357 -8.99 8.24 6.55
N SER A 358 -9.20 7.94 7.82
CA SER A 358 -9.00 6.62 8.41
C SER A 358 -10.19 6.30 9.33
N LEU A 359 -10.43 5.00 9.56
CA LEU A 359 -11.36 4.58 10.61
C LEU A 359 -10.59 4.42 11.91
N GLU A 360 -10.98 5.15 12.96
CA GLU A 360 -10.30 5.08 14.25
C GLU A 360 -10.57 3.75 14.97
N ASP A 361 -11.65 3.04 14.64
CA ASP A 361 -11.98 1.76 15.28
C ASP A 361 -11.19 0.56 14.71
N ILE A 362 -10.44 0.74 13.62
CA ILE A 362 -9.52 -0.29 13.10
C ILE A 362 -8.46 -0.61 14.16
N PRO A 363 -8.13 -1.88 14.43
CA PRO A 363 -7.11 -2.25 15.40
C PRO A 363 -5.76 -1.55 15.14
N ASP A 364 -5.03 -1.18 16.20
CA ASP A 364 -3.84 -0.32 16.09
C ASP A 364 -2.74 -0.86 15.16
N HIS A 365 -2.57 -2.19 15.11
CA HIS A 365 -1.59 -2.85 14.23
C HIS A 365 -1.97 -2.82 12.74
N HIS A 366 -3.23 -2.51 12.42
CA HIS A 366 -3.69 -2.24 11.06
C HIS A 366 -3.72 -0.74 10.76
N ARG A 367 -4.03 0.12 11.74
CA ARG A 367 -4.28 1.55 11.49
C ARG A 367 -3.07 2.30 10.90
N SER A 368 -1.85 1.83 11.13
CA SER A 368 -0.62 2.41 10.56
C SER A 368 -0.31 1.96 9.13
N LYS A 369 -1.03 0.97 8.59
CA LYS A 369 -0.83 0.51 7.20
C LYS A 369 -1.43 1.52 6.22
N ILE A 370 -0.73 1.72 5.10
CA ILE A 370 -1.19 2.61 4.01
C ILE A 370 -2.58 2.19 3.50
N ASP A 371 -2.88 0.89 3.49
CA ASP A 371 -4.19 0.34 3.10
C ASP A 371 -5.38 0.87 3.92
N PHE A 372 -5.15 1.45 5.09
CA PHE A 372 -6.20 2.01 5.95
C PHE A 372 -6.14 3.55 6.06
N ILE A 373 -5.29 4.19 5.24
CA ILE A 373 -5.19 5.64 5.11
C ILE A 373 -5.68 6.00 3.70
N GLN A 374 -6.94 6.39 3.61
CA GLN A 374 -7.66 6.52 2.35
C GLN A 374 -7.65 7.96 1.85
N LEU A 375 -7.08 8.19 0.66
CA LEU A 375 -7.11 9.50 0.02
C LEU A 375 -8.50 9.83 -0.51
N ILE A 376 -9.05 10.98 -0.10
CA ILE A 376 -10.38 11.44 -0.51
C ILE A 376 -10.41 12.82 -1.15
N GLY A 377 -9.36 13.62 -1.04
CA GLY A 377 -9.32 14.95 -1.64
C GLY A 377 -7.93 15.33 -2.10
N ILE A 378 -7.84 15.95 -3.29
CA ILE A 378 -6.61 16.55 -3.81
C ILE A 378 -6.94 17.90 -4.44
N CYS A 379 -6.24 18.97 -4.03
CA CYS A 379 -6.31 20.27 -4.72
C CYS A 379 -4.98 21.02 -4.57
N GLU A 380 -4.65 21.90 -5.51
CA GLU A 380 -3.45 22.73 -5.38
C GLU A 380 -3.60 23.70 -4.19
N SER A 381 -2.65 23.69 -3.25
CA SER A 381 -2.77 24.44 -1.98
C SER A 381 -2.87 25.95 -2.21
N LYS A 382 -2.34 26.47 -3.32
CA LYS A 382 -2.50 27.88 -3.72
C LYS A 382 -3.93 28.24 -4.06
N VAL A 383 -4.68 27.33 -4.67
CA VAL A 383 -6.08 27.53 -5.05
C VAL A 383 -6.96 27.63 -3.81
N LEU A 384 -6.66 26.82 -2.78
CA LEU A 384 -7.36 26.81 -1.50
C LEU A 384 -7.13 28.05 -0.62
N LYS A 385 -6.25 28.98 -1.02
CA LYS A 385 -6.10 30.28 -0.33
C LYS A 385 -7.30 31.20 -0.57
N ASP A 386 -8.03 30.99 -1.65
CA ASP A 386 -9.31 31.65 -1.89
C ASP A 386 -10.41 30.91 -1.13
N LYS A 387 -11.07 31.61 -0.21
CA LYS A 387 -12.08 31.01 0.67
C LYS A 387 -13.24 30.37 -0.11
N ILE A 388 -13.70 31.00 -1.19
CA ILE A 388 -14.83 30.48 -1.98
C ILE A 388 -14.42 29.20 -2.71
N LYS A 389 -13.19 29.18 -3.25
CA LYS A 389 -12.66 27.98 -3.92
C LYS A 389 -12.44 26.84 -2.93
N ALA A 390 -11.95 27.15 -1.73
CA ALA A 390 -11.80 26.18 -0.65
C ALA A 390 -13.14 25.60 -0.20
N GLU A 391 -14.16 26.43 0.03
CA GLU A 391 -15.52 25.99 0.35
C GLU A 391 -16.07 25.04 -0.72
N ARG A 392 -15.93 25.39 -2.01
CA ARG A 392 -16.33 24.52 -3.13
C ARG A 392 -15.59 23.18 -3.15
N PHE A 393 -14.32 23.15 -2.76
CA PHE A 393 -13.53 21.92 -2.69
C PHE A 393 -13.95 21.02 -1.53
N PHE A 394 -14.20 21.58 -0.34
CA PHE A 394 -14.59 20.80 0.84
C PHE A 394 -16.07 20.37 0.83
N GLN A 395 -16.95 21.06 0.10
CA GLN A 395 -18.38 20.75 0.10
C GLN A 395 -18.71 19.28 -0.24
N PRO A 396 -18.16 18.66 -1.31
CA PRO A 396 -18.46 17.26 -1.62
C PRO A 396 -18.02 16.26 -0.54
N ILE A 397 -16.92 16.58 0.17
CA ILE A 397 -16.42 15.81 1.31
C ILE A 397 -17.41 15.91 2.48
N ILE A 398 -17.83 17.12 2.83
CA ILE A 398 -18.81 17.38 3.90
C ILE A 398 -20.13 16.68 3.59
N ASP A 399 -20.64 16.81 2.37
CA ASP A 399 -21.90 16.22 1.95
C ASP A 399 -21.87 14.69 2.04
N ASN A 400 -20.76 14.05 1.66
CA ASN A 400 -20.59 12.59 1.79
C ASN A 400 -20.54 12.16 3.26
N LEU A 401 -19.74 12.83 4.09
CA LEU A 401 -19.64 12.52 5.53
C LEU A 401 -20.98 12.69 6.23
N ASN A 402 -21.69 13.79 5.96
CA ASN A 402 -23.02 14.03 6.53
C ASN A 402 -24.02 12.97 6.08
N LYS A 403 -23.99 12.53 4.81
CA LYS A 403 -24.84 11.42 4.34
C LYS A 403 -24.52 10.12 5.08
N LEU A 404 -23.24 9.78 5.26
CA LEU A 404 -22.82 8.60 6.00
C LEU A 404 -23.27 8.66 7.46
N GLN A 405 -23.19 9.84 8.08
CA GLN A 405 -23.63 10.07 9.46
C GLN A 405 -25.15 9.95 9.65
N ILE A 406 -25.94 10.43 8.69
CA ILE A 406 -27.40 10.41 8.77
C ILE A 406 -27.97 9.04 8.36
N HIS A 407 -27.45 8.47 7.28
CA HIS A 407 -28.04 7.29 6.63
C HIS A 407 -27.30 5.99 6.91
N GLY A 408 -26.01 6.03 7.25
CA GLY A 408 -25.15 4.83 7.35
C GLY A 408 -25.00 4.09 6.02
N LEU A 409 -24.41 2.90 6.08
CA LEU A 409 -24.26 1.97 4.95
C LEU A 409 -24.74 0.57 5.34
N VAL A 410 -25.22 -0.20 4.36
CA VAL A 410 -25.50 -1.63 4.55
C VAL A 410 -24.34 -2.42 3.96
N ILE A 411 -23.58 -3.10 4.81
CA ILE A 411 -22.40 -3.90 4.45
C ILE A 411 -22.63 -5.31 4.97
N ASN A 412 -22.49 -6.32 4.11
CA ASN A 412 -22.75 -7.74 4.45
C ASN A 412 -24.12 -8.00 5.13
N GLY A 413 -25.12 -7.18 4.81
CA GLY A 413 -26.48 -7.26 5.38
C GLY A 413 -26.64 -6.61 6.75
N ILE A 414 -25.58 -6.02 7.31
CA ILE A 414 -25.57 -5.28 8.57
C ILE A 414 -25.58 -3.78 8.27
N HIS A 415 -26.38 -3.01 9.02
CA HIS A 415 -26.39 -1.55 8.91
C HIS A 415 -25.32 -0.96 9.83
N HIS A 416 -24.36 -0.26 9.24
CA HIS A 416 -23.28 0.44 9.94
C HIS A 416 -23.52 1.94 9.86
N LYS A 417 -23.51 2.62 11.01
CA LYS A 417 -23.45 4.07 11.08
C LYS A 417 -22.02 4.55 11.17
N PHE A 418 -21.79 5.79 10.75
CA PHE A 418 -20.50 6.45 10.82
C PHE A 418 -20.64 7.75 11.59
N SER A 419 -19.57 8.20 12.25
CA SER A 419 -19.49 9.51 12.90
C SER A 419 -18.15 10.15 12.60
N PHE A 420 -18.16 11.43 12.21
CA PHE A 420 -16.95 12.24 12.22
C PHE A 420 -16.41 12.35 13.64
N SER A 421 -15.09 12.16 13.81
CA SER A 421 -14.41 12.32 15.10
C SER A 421 -13.56 13.59 15.17
N THR A 422 -12.48 13.64 14.38
CA THR A 422 -11.47 14.69 14.43
C THR A 422 -10.88 15.00 13.05
N VAL A 423 -10.33 16.21 12.92
CA VAL A 423 -9.48 16.62 11.80
C VAL A 423 -8.08 16.86 12.33
N VAL A 424 -7.15 15.97 12.01
CA VAL A 424 -5.73 16.12 12.34
C VAL A 424 -5.04 16.82 11.17
N ALA A 425 -4.22 17.82 11.47
CA ALA A 425 -3.49 18.56 10.45
C ALA A 425 -2.33 19.33 11.09
N ASP A 426 -1.35 19.70 10.28
CA ASP A 426 -0.31 20.64 10.68
C ASP A 426 -0.91 22.00 11.10
N ASN A 427 -0.10 22.84 11.74
CA ASN A 427 -0.58 24.11 12.28
C ASN A 427 -1.16 25.04 11.20
N LEU A 428 -0.66 25.01 9.97
CA LEU A 428 -1.11 25.89 8.90
C LEU A 428 -2.46 25.43 8.32
N ALA A 429 -2.58 24.14 8.00
CA ALA A 429 -3.80 23.53 7.48
C ALA A 429 -4.92 23.53 8.53
N ALA A 430 -4.62 23.23 9.80
CA ALA A 430 -5.61 23.32 10.88
C ALA A 430 -6.18 24.75 11.03
N HIS A 431 -5.34 25.77 10.86
CA HIS A 431 -5.78 27.17 10.90
C HIS A 431 -6.65 27.54 9.70
N LEU A 432 -6.30 27.10 8.49
CA LEU A 432 -7.08 27.29 7.28
C LEU A 432 -8.48 26.66 7.43
N VAL A 433 -8.54 25.38 7.81
CA VAL A 433 -9.79 24.64 7.99
C VAL A 433 -10.64 25.26 9.11
N GLY A 434 -10.01 25.66 10.22
CA GLY A 434 -10.68 26.20 11.39
C GLY A 434 -11.12 27.66 11.29
N GLY A 435 -10.84 28.38 10.20
CA GLY A 435 -11.18 29.81 10.07
C GLY A 435 -10.34 30.73 10.96
N PHE A 436 -9.12 30.31 11.31
CA PHE A 436 -8.18 31.07 12.12
C PHE A 436 -7.15 31.81 11.26
N GLN A 437 -6.53 32.85 11.81
CA GLN A 437 -5.43 33.53 11.14
C GLN A 437 -4.22 32.59 10.97
N SER A 438 -3.61 32.60 9.78
CA SER A 438 -2.37 31.84 9.50
C SER A 438 -1.09 32.64 9.80
N CYS A 439 -1.22 33.78 10.50
CA CYS A 439 -0.12 34.64 10.90
C CYS A 439 0.27 34.32 12.35
N PHE A 440 1.37 33.58 12.53
CA PHE A 440 1.78 33.06 13.84
C PHE A 440 2.69 33.99 14.65
N ASN A 441 3.04 35.16 14.11
CA ASN A 441 3.95 36.12 14.72
C ASN A 441 3.25 37.37 15.27
N ASN A 442 1.92 37.34 15.41
CA ASN A 442 1.14 38.47 15.92
C ASN A 442 -0.18 38.02 16.58
N GLY A 443 -0.72 38.85 17.48
CA GLY A 443 -2.06 38.68 18.06
C GLY A 443 -2.29 37.33 18.74
N ASN A 444 -3.53 36.83 18.69
CA ASN A 444 -3.89 35.52 19.21
C ASN A 444 -3.67 34.44 18.15
N PHE A 445 -2.50 33.82 18.17
CA PHE A 445 -2.09 32.85 17.16
C PHE A 445 -2.49 31.40 17.49
N CYS A 446 -2.94 31.11 18.72
CA CYS A 446 -3.26 29.75 19.14
C CYS A 446 -4.74 29.41 18.86
N ARG A 447 -5.00 28.24 18.27
CA ARG A 447 -6.36 27.68 18.09
C ARG A 447 -7.00 27.10 19.35
N ARG A 448 -6.26 27.02 20.47
CA ARG A 448 -6.75 26.44 21.73
C ARG A 448 -6.94 27.47 22.86
N CYS A 449 -6.14 28.53 22.89
CA CYS A 449 -6.22 29.55 23.94
C CYS A 449 -6.15 30.97 23.38
N TYR A 450 -6.36 31.95 24.27
CA TYR A 450 -6.28 33.38 23.94
C TYR A 450 -4.95 34.02 24.36
N VAL A 451 -3.87 33.25 24.53
CA VAL A 451 -2.54 33.82 24.75
C VAL A 451 -2.12 34.61 23.51
N THR A 452 -1.54 35.80 23.73
CA THR A 452 -1.05 36.64 22.65
C THR A 452 0.39 36.26 22.28
N TYR A 453 0.82 36.62 21.07
CA TYR A 453 2.21 36.45 20.67
C TYR A 453 3.19 37.16 21.62
N ALA A 454 2.82 38.34 22.14
CA ALA A 454 3.64 39.08 23.10
C ALA A 454 3.81 38.31 24.43
N ASP A 455 2.78 37.59 24.87
CA ASP A 455 2.74 36.92 26.17
C ASP A 455 3.21 35.45 26.12
N ARG A 456 3.52 34.90 24.94
CA ARG A 456 3.78 33.45 24.73
C ARG A 456 4.92 32.86 25.58
N ASN A 457 5.88 33.70 25.97
CA ASN A 457 7.04 33.28 26.77
C ASN A 457 6.87 33.58 28.27
N LEU A 458 5.74 34.17 28.68
CA LEU A 458 5.48 34.44 30.08
C LEU A 458 5.17 33.12 30.80
N PRO A 459 5.68 32.91 32.02
CA PRO A 459 5.41 31.72 32.82
C PRO A 459 4.00 31.81 33.43
N ILE A 460 2.97 31.64 32.59
CA ILE A 460 1.57 31.70 32.99
C ILE A 460 1.14 30.30 33.45
N PRO A 461 0.67 30.12 34.70
CA PRO A 461 0.12 28.84 35.14
C PRO A 461 -1.06 28.42 34.25
N LEU A 462 -1.18 27.13 33.93
CA LEU A 462 -2.24 26.60 33.07
C LEU A 462 -3.65 27.00 33.54
N SER A 463 -3.86 27.06 34.86
CA SER A 463 -5.13 27.49 35.48
C SER A 463 -5.52 28.94 35.20
N LYS A 464 -4.57 29.78 34.76
CA LYS A 464 -4.80 31.18 34.38
C LYS A 464 -4.90 31.38 32.87
N ILE A 465 -4.61 30.35 32.07
CA ILE A 465 -4.73 30.42 30.62
C ILE A 465 -6.21 30.32 30.25
N LYS A 466 -6.75 31.37 29.63
CA LYS A 466 -8.12 31.33 29.09
C LYS A 466 -8.14 30.46 27.83
N ILE A 467 -8.80 29.31 27.93
CA ILE A 467 -9.05 28.39 26.82
C ILE A 467 -10.24 28.89 25.99
N ARG A 468 -10.20 28.63 24.68
CA ARG A 468 -11.31 28.94 23.77
C ARG A 468 -12.50 28.04 24.07
N THR A 469 -13.67 28.63 24.24
CA THR A 469 -14.94 27.90 24.35
C THR A 469 -15.66 27.94 23.00
N ILE A 470 -16.61 27.02 22.78
CA ILE A 470 -17.50 27.03 21.60
C ILE A 470 -18.24 28.37 21.54
N VAL A 471 -18.90 28.74 22.64
CA VAL A 471 -19.70 29.98 22.73
C VAL A 471 -18.87 31.23 22.44
N ASP A 472 -17.68 31.37 23.05
CA ASP A 472 -16.84 32.55 22.80
C ASP A 472 -16.38 32.59 21.33
N HIS A 473 -16.02 31.44 20.77
CA HIS A 473 -15.57 31.33 19.37
C HIS A 473 -16.68 31.72 18.39
N ASP A 474 -17.88 31.16 18.54
CA ASP A 474 -19.03 31.46 17.68
C ASP A 474 -19.38 32.95 17.70
N ASN A 475 -19.33 33.58 18.88
CA ASN A 475 -19.55 35.02 19.01
C ASN A 475 -18.51 35.82 18.21
N PHE A 476 -17.23 35.44 18.25
CA PHE A 476 -16.18 36.10 17.47
C PHE A 476 -16.33 35.87 15.97
N VAL A 477 -16.72 34.66 15.54
CA VAL A 477 -17.02 34.33 14.14
C VAL A 477 -18.17 35.21 13.64
N GLN A 478 -19.27 35.28 14.36
CA GLN A 478 -20.42 36.12 14.00
C GLN A 478 -20.06 37.61 13.92
N GLU A 479 -19.22 38.11 14.84
CA GLU A 479 -18.75 39.49 14.80
C GLU A 479 -17.91 39.79 13.55
N ILE A 480 -17.06 38.85 13.13
CA ILE A 480 -16.26 38.96 11.90
C ILE A 480 -17.14 38.88 10.65
N ILE A 481 -18.08 37.94 10.59
CA ILE A 481 -19.01 37.81 9.45
C ILE A 481 -19.83 39.08 9.27
N ASN A 482 -20.31 39.68 10.36
CA ASN A 482 -21.06 40.93 10.33
C ASN A 482 -20.18 42.16 10.02
N ASN A 483 -18.85 42.05 10.12
CA ASN A 483 -17.90 43.14 9.90
C ASN A 483 -16.68 42.68 9.09
N PRO A 484 -16.83 42.34 7.80
CA PRO A 484 -15.80 41.66 7.01
C PRO A 484 -14.50 42.46 6.79
N ASN A 485 -14.52 43.77 7.01
CA ASN A 485 -13.32 44.63 6.93
C ASN A 485 -12.52 44.70 8.24
N LYS A 486 -12.94 43.98 9.28
CA LYS A 486 -12.29 44.00 10.59
C LYS A 486 -11.06 43.10 10.58
N SER A 487 -9.98 43.54 11.25
CA SER A 487 -8.82 42.69 11.52
C SER A 487 -9.22 41.43 12.30
N PRO A 488 -8.38 40.37 12.29
CA PRO A 488 -8.69 39.13 13.00
C PRO A 488 -9.11 39.40 14.45
N LEU A 489 -10.28 38.88 14.85
CA LEU A 489 -10.81 39.08 16.20
C LEU A 489 -10.45 37.86 17.03
N MET A 490 -9.62 38.06 18.06
CA MET A 490 -9.12 36.96 18.88
C MET A 490 -8.55 35.83 18.02
N GLY A 491 -7.88 36.15 16.92
CA GLY A 491 -7.28 35.19 15.99
C GLY A 491 -8.23 34.51 15.01
N VAL A 492 -9.52 34.85 15.00
CA VAL A 492 -10.53 34.36 14.05
C VAL A 492 -10.59 35.29 12.84
N ILE A 493 -10.63 34.73 11.63
CA ILE A 493 -10.74 35.49 10.36
C ILE A 493 -12.02 35.22 9.60
N GLY A 494 -12.79 34.22 10.01
CA GLY A 494 -14.10 33.92 9.45
C GLY A 494 -14.59 32.57 9.92
N ASP A 495 -15.69 32.12 9.33
CA ASP A 495 -16.21 30.78 9.58
C ASP A 495 -15.28 29.69 9.04
N SER A 496 -15.39 28.51 9.64
CA SER A 496 -14.65 27.31 9.25
C SER A 496 -15.06 26.80 7.87
N LEU A 497 -14.12 26.18 7.16
CA LEU A 497 -14.42 25.46 5.91
C LEU A 497 -15.29 24.21 6.14
N LEU A 498 -15.39 23.70 7.37
CA LEU A 498 -16.15 22.50 7.74
C LEU A 498 -17.33 22.83 8.66
N HIS A 499 -17.83 24.07 8.65
CA HIS A 499 -18.92 24.51 9.54
C HIS A 499 -20.21 23.68 9.38
N ASP A 500 -20.47 23.18 8.17
CA ASP A 500 -21.63 22.33 7.86
C ASP A 500 -21.42 20.84 8.19
N LEU A 501 -20.22 20.41 8.61
CA LEU A 501 -19.95 19.02 8.98
C LEU A 501 -20.54 18.71 10.35
N ILE A 502 -21.46 17.75 10.42
CA ILE A 502 -22.17 17.38 11.64
C ILE A 502 -21.17 16.90 12.70
N GLY A 503 -21.15 17.57 13.86
CA GLY A 503 -20.28 17.26 14.99
C GLY A 503 -18.95 18.02 15.00
N PHE A 504 -18.57 18.65 13.88
CA PHE A 504 -17.36 19.45 13.79
C PHE A 504 -17.52 20.78 14.52
N HIS A 505 -16.47 21.17 15.26
CA HIS A 505 -16.32 22.55 15.72
C HIS A 505 -14.81 22.87 15.90
N PRO A 506 -14.29 24.01 15.38
CA PRO A 506 -12.85 24.27 15.32
C PRO A 506 -12.11 24.19 16.66
N THR A 507 -12.75 24.58 17.76
CA THR A 507 -12.11 24.60 19.09
C THR A 507 -11.95 23.22 19.72
N VAL A 508 -12.63 22.19 19.20
CA VAL A 508 -12.72 20.86 19.79
C VAL A 508 -12.53 19.72 18.79
N SER A 509 -12.53 19.98 17.48
CA SER A 509 -12.36 18.95 16.46
C SER A 509 -11.02 19.03 15.72
N LEU A 510 -10.12 19.93 16.15
CA LEU A 510 -8.78 20.15 15.58
C LEU A 510 -7.68 19.88 16.63
N PRO A 511 -7.42 18.62 16.99
CA PRO A 511 -6.34 18.26 17.92
C PRO A 511 -4.95 18.69 17.42
N GLY A 512 -3.95 18.54 18.29
CA GLY A 512 -2.54 18.67 17.90
C GLY A 512 -2.13 17.54 16.97
N ASP A 513 -1.18 17.81 16.08
CA ASP A 513 -0.56 16.77 15.27
C ASP A 513 0.62 16.18 16.06
N LEU A 514 0.54 14.90 16.41
CA LEU A 514 1.57 14.26 17.22
C LEU A 514 2.93 14.24 16.51
N MET A 515 2.96 14.08 15.20
CA MET A 515 4.21 14.08 14.44
C MET A 515 4.82 15.47 14.45
N HIS A 516 4.08 16.49 13.98
CA HIS A 516 4.61 17.84 13.84
C HIS A 516 4.82 18.55 15.19
N ASP A 517 3.86 18.46 16.11
CA ASP A 517 3.90 19.21 17.37
C ASP A 517 4.81 18.52 18.41
N PHE A 518 4.81 17.18 18.48
CA PHE A 518 5.57 16.44 19.49
C PHE A 518 6.87 15.85 18.95
N ILE A 519 6.82 14.99 17.92
CA ILE A 519 8.00 14.26 17.42
C ILE A 519 9.00 15.20 16.74
N GLU A 520 8.54 16.13 15.90
CA GLU A 520 9.37 17.12 15.22
C GLU A 520 9.54 18.42 16.04
N GLY A 521 8.56 18.74 16.89
CA GLY A 521 8.54 19.97 17.68
C GLY A 521 9.22 19.83 19.04
N ILE A 522 8.50 19.33 20.04
CA ILE A 522 8.93 19.34 21.44
C ILE A 522 10.09 18.37 21.70
N CYS A 523 10.01 17.15 21.17
CA CYS A 523 10.96 16.07 21.45
C CYS A 523 12.41 16.47 21.11
N PRO A 524 12.72 17.02 19.92
CA PRO A 524 14.08 17.40 19.57
C PRO A 524 14.61 18.54 20.46
N ILE A 525 13.76 19.49 20.85
CA ILE A 525 14.14 20.59 21.75
C ILE A 525 14.53 20.04 23.13
N VAL A 526 13.73 19.13 23.68
CA VAL A 526 13.97 18.54 25.00
C VAL A 526 15.22 17.66 24.96
N VAL A 527 15.33 16.75 23.98
CA VAL A 527 16.49 15.87 23.82
C VAL A 527 17.77 16.68 23.63
N MET A 528 17.76 17.70 22.76
CA MET A 528 18.92 18.56 22.53
C MET A 528 19.33 19.33 23.80
N SER A 529 18.35 19.81 24.58
CA SER A 529 18.63 20.51 25.85
C SER A 529 19.24 19.57 26.88
N LEU A 530 18.73 18.33 27.00
CA LEU A 530 19.29 17.29 27.87
C LEU A 530 20.71 16.93 27.47
N LEU A 531 20.97 16.75 26.16
CA LEU A 531 22.31 16.43 25.66
C LEU A 531 23.30 17.57 25.90
N LYS A 532 22.90 18.83 25.70
CA LYS A 532 23.72 20.00 26.03
C LYS A 532 24.06 20.05 27.53
N GLN A 533 23.07 19.78 28.39
CA GLN A 533 23.29 19.75 29.83
C GLN A 533 24.24 18.61 30.24
N ALA A 534 24.01 17.40 29.73
CA ALA A 534 24.86 16.24 29.99
C ALA A 534 26.32 16.48 29.52
N SER A 535 26.49 17.14 28.37
CA SER A 535 27.82 17.51 27.89
C SER A 535 28.49 18.57 28.77
N SER A 536 27.74 19.60 29.21
CA SER A 536 28.25 20.62 30.14
C SER A 536 28.70 20.03 31.48
N MET A 537 28.00 18.99 31.94
CA MET A 537 28.34 18.21 33.13
C MET A 537 29.43 17.16 32.87
N ARG A 538 29.96 17.07 31.65
CA ARG A 538 30.97 16.09 31.19
C ARG A 538 30.53 14.63 31.36
N LEU A 539 29.22 14.36 31.37
CA LEU A 539 28.67 13.01 31.36
C LEU A 539 28.79 12.35 29.98
N ILE A 540 28.84 13.18 28.93
CA ILE A 540 29.06 12.75 27.53
C ILE A 540 30.06 13.69 26.84
N THR A 541 30.87 13.15 25.92
CA THR A 541 31.83 13.90 25.09
C THR A 541 31.47 13.77 23.61
N TYR A 542 31.37 14.90 22.91
CA TYR A 542 31.23 14.95 21.45
C TYR A 542 32.52 14.39 20.82
N GLY A 543 32.55 13.10 20.48
CA GLY A 543 33.72 12.50 19.84
C GLY A 543 33.83 10.97 19.87
N ARG A 544 33.07 10.26 20.72
CA ARG A 544 33.07 8.78 20.74
C ARG A 544 31.77 8.10 20.31
N ASN A 545 30.67 8.86 20.17
CA ASN A 545 29.34 8.33 19.86
C ASN A 545 28.75 8.90 18.56
N ASN A 546 29.56 9.10 17.51
CA ASN A 546 29.04 9.58 16.22
C ASN A 546 28.02 8.62 15.56
N SER A 547 27.92 7.37 16.02
CA SER A 547 26.89 6.43 15.58
C SER A 547 25.49 6.70 16.15
N LEU A 548 25.36 7.47 17.25
CA LEU A 548 24.05 7.81 17.84
C LEU A 548 23.48 9.14 17.34
N PHE A 549 24.33 10.06 16.87
CA PHE A 549 23.93 11.41 16.51
C PHE A 549 23.47 11.56 15.06
N GLY A 550 23.70 10.56 14.20
CA GLY A 550 23.27 10.58 12.80
C GLY A 550 21.80 10.21 12.56
N VAL A 551 21.02 9.90 13.60
CA VAL A 551 19.64 9.40 13.50
C VAL A 551 18.62 10.40 14.11
N ILE A 552 19.08 11.51 14.70
CA ILE A 552 18.22 12.50 15.39
C ILE A 552 18.27 13.89 14.71
N MET A 553 19.01 14.02 13.60
CA MET A 553 18.88 15.14 12.65
C MET A 553 18.31 14.60 11.36
#